data_AF-A0A316UFT7-F1
#
_entry.id   AF-A0A316UFT7-F1
#
_cell.length_a   1.000
_cell.length_b   1.000
_cell.length_c   1.000
_cell.angle_alpha   90.00
_cell.angle_beta   90.00
_cell.angle_gamma   90.00
#
_symmetry.space_group_name_H-M   'P 1'
#
loop_
_entity.id
_entity.type
_entity.pdbx_description
1 polymer ?
#
loop_
_entity_poly.entity_id
_entity_poly.type
_entity_poly.pdbx_seq_one_letter_code
_entity_poly.pdbx_strand_id
1 'polypeptide(L)'
;MGFKSRVEGEKAGEVLVELSLAGASPTSGTPTGSSTSSGSQPAASSPYPTPPSPASSSGSASSKGKEQSEAAPIFILTLLSRQTPDNRLTPQLLTATLAALEHLSDLWESSLLPAQPSPPAAPIGAALVITGTTSGATSKFFSNGLDFESAITTMGFFDLYLFPVYEKLMTFPIPVVASIGGHCFAAGWGLMAACDYAVMGGKGFMSMNEIDFGAQIPPGLFAPLSKRIAPSPSLRNRVVLQGERFPGAEALKCGFIDEHLPQAGPKEVLDRAVELGRKWASKSGRGVWGENKVSDSVALSNDGSVALEPRLTTQVLVPLLLVAHHVHRPARGTTHKVRSYTQQALSRDYSGDSRSRALACRCNLSLPQCSILFSVYLMPYLTLSVPERR
;
A
#
# COMPACT_ATOMS: atom_id res chain seq x y z
N MET A 1 -11.42 2.70 25.84
CA MET A 1 -12.61 2.34 25.04
C MET A 1 -12.13 1.71 23.75
N GLY A 2 -12.65 0.54 23.36
CA GLY A 2 -12.23 -0.13 22.13
C GLY A 2 -12.81 0.57 20.90
N PHE A 3 -11.97 1.07 20.00
CA PHE A 3 -12.38 1.57 18.69
C PHE A 3 -12.45 0.39 17.72
N LYS A 4 -13.62 0.20 17.09
CA LYS A 4 -13.85 -0.81 16.06
C LYS A 4 -14.79 -0.21 15.00
N SER A 5 -14.27 -0.04 13.79
CA SER A 5 -15.01 0.40 12.62
C SER A 5 -15.10 -0.75 11.62
N ARG A 6 -16.24 -0.85 10.93
CA ARG A 6 -16.54 -1.89 9.94
C ARG A 6 -16.93 -1.19 8.65
N VAL A 7 -16.30 -1.59 7.55
CA VAL A 7 -16.62 -1.04 6.22
C VAL A 7 -17.34 -2.12 5.42
N GLU A 8 -18.55 -1.79 4.99
CA GLU A 8 -19.43 -2.70 4.25
C GLU A 8 -19.12 -2.71 2.76
N GLY A 9 -19.39 -3.84 2.11
CA GLY A 9 -19.44 -3.97 0.66
C GLY A 9 -20.81 -3.53 0.10
N GLU A 10 -20.98 -3.66 -1.21
CA GLU A 10 -22.23 -3.27 -1.91
C GLU A 10 -23.46 -4.06 -1.47
N LYS A 11 -23.27 -5.29 -0.94
CA LYS A 11 -24.35 -6.06 -0.32
C LYS A 11 -24.56 -5.55 1.10
N ALA A 12 -25.74 -4.99 1.37
CA ALA A 12 -26.10 -4.45 2.69
C ALA A 12 -25.76 -5.42 3.83
N GLY A 13 -24.95 -4.97 4.79
CA GLY A 13 -24.52 -5.76 5.95
C GLY A 13 -23.32 -6.70 5.73
N GLU A 14 -22.76 -6.81 4.52
CA GLU A 14 -21.54 -7.60 4.28
C GLU A 14 -20.29 -6.79 4.65
N VAL A 15 -19.69 -7.09 5.81
CA VAL A 15 -18.49 -6.40 6.27
C VAL A 15 -17.24 -7.04 5.67
N LEU A 16 -16.51 -6.31 4.84
CA LEU A 16 -15.35 -6.84 4.09
C LEU A 16 -14.03 -6.59 4.79
N VAL A 17 -13.92 -5.47 5.50
CA VAL A 17 -12.75 -5.12 6.31
C VAL A 17 -13.16 -4.64 7.70
N GLU A 18 -12.31 -4.92 8.67
CA GLU A 18 -12.45 -4.45 10.05
C GLU A 18 -11.23 -3.61 10.44
N LEU A 19 -11.47 -2.38 10.89
CA LEU A 19 -10.44 -1.51 11.46
C LEU A 19 -10.62 -1.46 12.98
N SER A 20 -9.58 -1.82 13.74
CA SER A 20 -9.62 -1.89 15.20
C SER A 20 -8.35 -1.34 15.85
N LEU A 21 -8.36 -1.11 17.17
CA LEU A 21 -7.15 -0.82 17.94
C LEU A 21 -6.57 -2.08 18.57
N ALA A 22 -5.25 -2.24 18.50
CA ALA A 22 -4.54 -3.31 19.19
C ALA A 22 -4.79 -3.23 20.72
N GLY A 23 -5.18 -4.35 21.33
CA GLY A 23 -5.48 -4.42 22.77
C GLY A 23 -6.94 -4.14 23.15
N ALA A 24 -7.83 -3.83 22.19
CA ALA A 24 -9.27 -3.87 22.43
C ALA A 24 -9.73 -5.33 22.56
N SER A 25 -9.98 -5.81 23.79
CA SER A 25 -10.58 -7.14 23.99
C SER A 25 -11.93 -7.25 23.27
N PRO A 26 -12.24 -8.40 22.63
CA PRO A 26 -13.58 -8.64 22.12
C PRO A 26 -14.54 -8.74 23.33
N THR A 27 -15.53 -7.86 23.40
CA THR A 27 -16.64 -8.01 24.35
C THR A 27 -17.48 -9.21 23.93
N SER A 28 -17.11 -10.41 24.39
CA SER A 28 -17.95 -11.59 24.34
C SER A 28 -18.98 -11.51 25.47
N GLY A 29 -20.26 -11.46 25.14
CA GLY A 29 -21.33 -11.76 26.09
C GLY A 29 -21.32 -13.24 26.43
N THR A 30 -21.01 -13.57 27.68
CA THR A 30 -21.24 -14.89 28.34
C THR A 30 -22.70 -14.98 28.84
N PRO A 31 -23.28 -16.14 29.24
CA PRO A 31 -22.77 -17.08 30.26
C PRO A 31 -22.88 -18.57 29.81
N THR A 32 -22.34 -19.64 30.38
CA THR A 32 -21.57 -20.00 31.59
C THR A 32 -21.26 -21.50 31.42
N GLY A 33 -20.16 -22.01 31.99
CA GLY A 33 -19.91 -23.45 32.05
C GLY A 33 -18.55 -23.79 32.65
N SER A 34 -18.46 -23.71 33.97
CA SER A 34 -17.31 -24.10 34.79
C SER A 34 -17.00 -25.60 34.71
N SER A 35 -15.73 -25.96 34.61
CA SER A 35 -15.16 -27.04 35.46
C SER A 35 -13.63 -26.97 35.48
N THR A 36 -13.12 -27.10 36.70
CA THR A 36 -11.72 -27.15 37.12
C THR A 36 -11.18 -28.58 37.01
N SER A 37 -9.91 -28.75 36.65
CA SER A 37 -9.05 -29.75 37.31
C SER A 37 -7.56 -29.47 37.09
N SER A 38 -6.84 -29.61 38.20
CA SER A 38 -5.40 -29.48 38.43
C SER A 38 -4.62 -30.68 37.94
N GLY A 39 -3.41 -30.46 37.42
CA GLY A 39 -2.42 -31.51 37.17
C GLY A 39 -1.00 -30.95 37.15
N SER A 40 -0.18 -31.43 38.07
CA SER A 40 1.14 -30.92 38.45
C SER A 40 2.28 -31.68 37.74
N GLN A 41 3.28 -30.92 37.25
CA GLN A 41 4.73 -31.25 37.09
C GLN A 41 5.17 -32.40 36.13
N PRO A 42 6.48 -32.53 35.77
CA PRO A 42 7.66 -31.73 36.13
C PRO A 42 8.49 -31.17 34.94
N ALA A 43 9.47 -30.34 35.32
CA ALA A 43 10.46 -29.67 34.48
C ALA A 43 11.51 -30.63 33.89
N ALA A 44 11.90 -30.39 32.63
CA ALA A 44 13.06 -30.99 31.98
C ALA A 44 14.08 -29.91 31.64
N SER A 45 15.31 -30.12 32.11
CA SER A 45 16.51 -29.30 31.96
C SER A 45 17.00 -29.23 30.51
N SER A 46 17.34 -28.03 30.03
CA SER A 46 18.08 -27.81 28.77
C SER A 46 19.46 -27.19 29.06
N PRO A 47 20.54 -27.59 28.35
CA PRO A 47 21.92 -27.30 28.72
C PRO A 47 22.53 -26.23 27.79
N TYR A 48 22.36 -24.94 28.10
CA TYR A 48 23.20 -23.90 27.50
C TYR A 48 23.46 -22.74 28.50
N PRO A 49 24.69 -22.20 28.54
CA PRO A 49 25.15 -21.30 29.59
C PRO A 49 24.54 -19.90 29.49
N THR A 50 24.10 -19.37 30.63
CA THR A 50 23.64 -18.00 30.81
C THR A 50 24.82 -17.00 30.87
N PRO A 51 24.69 -15.80 30.27
CA PRO A 51 25.69 -14.73 30.42
C PRO A 51 25.54 -14.01 31.78
N PRO A 52 26.63 -13.39 32.31
CA PRO A 52 26.68 -12.91 33.69
C PRO A 52 25.82 -11.66 33.92
N SER A 53 25.10 -11.65 35.05
CA SER A 53 24.38 -10.47 35.57
C SER A 53 25.36 -9.43 36.13
N PRO A 54 25.14 -8.11 35.89
CA PRO A 54 25.89 -7.08 36.59
C PRO A 54 25.31 -6.82 37.99
N ALA A 55 26.22 -6.42 38.88
CA ALA A 55 26.07 -6.30 40.32
C ALA A 55 24.93 -5.37 40.79
N SER A 56 24.34 -5.76 41.93
CA SER A 56 23.40 -5.00 42.74
C SER A 56 24.06 -3.77 43.36
N SER A 57 23.54 -2.57 43.08
CA SER A 57 23.70 -1.40 43.93
C SER A 57 22.33 -0.95 44.43
N SER A 58 22.13 -1.09 45.74
CA SER A 58 20.96 -0.62 46.48
C SER A 58 20.88 0.91 46.45
N GLY A 59 19.90 1.44 45.72
CA GLY A 59 19.51 2.85 45.77
C GLY A 59 18.01 2.95 46.02
N SER A 60 17.63 3.42 47.21
CA SER A 60 16.25 3.78 47.56
C SER A 60 15.75 4.84 46.56
N ALA A 61 14.77 4.49 45.74
CA ALA A 61 14.12 5.41 44.82
C ALA A 61 12.62 5.51 45.17
N SER A 62 12.29 6.63 45.78
CA SER A 62 10.96 7.15 46.05
C SER A 62 10.00 6.87 44.89
N SER A 63 8.84 6.28 45.21
CA SER A 63 7.75 6.02 44.28
C SER A 63 7.13 7.33 43.78
N LYS A 64 7.69 7.90 42.71
CA LYS A 64 6.95 8.82 41.86
C LYS A 64 5.97 8.00 41.05
N GLY A 65 4.68 8.33 41.15
CA GLY A 65 3.62 7.71 40.38
C GLY A 65 4.00 7.67 38.90
N LYS A 66 3.92 6.48 38.29
CA LYS A 66 3.97 6.35 36.83
C LYS A 66 2.74 7.04 36.28
N GLU A 67 2.88 8.28 35.82
CA GLU A 67 2.03 8.78 34.75
C GLU A 67 2.09 7.73 33.64
N GLN A 68 0.98 7.05 33.39
CA GLN A 68 0.84 6.18 32.24
C GLN A 68 0.88 7.10 31.02
N SER A 69 2.07 7.30 30.45
CA SER A 69 2.23 7.85 29.11
C SER A 69 1.33 7.01 28.20
N GLU A 70 0.29 7.63 27.65
CA GLU A 70 -0.62 6.97 26.73
C GLU A 70 0.23 6.43 25.56
N ALA A 71 0.19 5.12 25.32
CA ALA A 71 1.01 4.52 24.27
C ALA A 71 0.45 4.92 22.89
N ALA A 72 1.33 5.16 21.92
CA ALA A 72 0.94 5.45 20.54
C ALA A 72 -0.07 4.40 20.01
N PRO A 73 -1.24 4.80 19.48
CA PRO A 73 -2.24 3.87 18.97
C PRO A 73 -1.68 3.03 17.81
N ILE A 74 -1.97 1.73 17.87
CA ILE A 74 -1.68 0.78 16.79
C ILE A 74 -3.01 0.31 16.23
N PHE A 75 -3.29 0.70 15.00
CA PHE A 75 -4.47 0.30 14.26
C PHE A 75 -4.24 -1.04 13.58
N ILE A 76 -5.27 -1.87 13.50
CA ILE A 76 -5.25 -3.16 12.80
C ILE A 76 -6.38 -3.15 11.77
N LEU A 77 -6.03 -3.20 10.49
CA LEU A 77 -6.94 -3.40 9.37
C LEU A 77 -6.92 -4.88 8.98
N THR A 78 -8.06 -5.55 9.14
CA THR A 78 -8.21 -6.98 8.89
C THR A 78 -9.06 -7.22 7.65
N LEU A 79 -8.54 -7.94 6.66
CA LEU A 79 -9.29 -8.46 5.52
C LEU A 79 -10.07 -9.71 5.96
N LEU A 80 -11.40 -9.72 5.80
CA LEU A 80 -12.28 -10.67 6.49
C LEU A 80 -12.64 -11.95 5.71
N SER A 81 -12.07 -12.20 4.52
CA SER A 81 -12.37 -13.37 3.69
C SER A 81 -13.87 -13.70 3.55
N ARG A 82 -14.73 -12.67 3.47
CA ARG A 82 -16.19 -12.84 3.40
C ARG A 82 -16.67 -13.17 1.99
N GLN A 83 -16.09 -12.51 1.00
CA GLN A 83 -16.40 -12.75 -0.41
C GLN A 83 -15.63 -13.95 -0.96
N THR A 84 -14.38 -14.12 -0.53
CA THR A 84 -13.50 -15.19 -0.98
C THR A 84 -12.73 -15.76 0.21
N PRO A 85 -12.52 -17.09 0.28
CA PRO A 85 -11.91 -17.75 1.44
C PRO A 85 -10.40 -17.46 1.63
N ASP A 86 -9.77 -16.84 0.64
CA ASP A 86 -8.34 -16.60 0.48
C ASP A 86 -7.99 -15.12 0.22
N ASN A 87 -8.89 -14.19 0.58
CA ASN A 87 -8.75 -12.73 0.40
C ASN A 87 -8.33 -12.34 -1.03
N ARG A 88 -9.06 -12.85 -2.03
CA ARG A 88 -8.95 -12.36 -3.41
C ARG A 88 -9.37 -10.90 -3.48
N LEU A 89 -8.58 -10.09 -4.19
CA LEU A 89 -8.81 -8.67 -4.39
C LEU A 89 -9.92 -8.47 -5.42
N THR A 90 -11.14 -8.28 -4.92
CA THR A 90 -12.34 -7.89 -5.68
C THR A 90 -12.47 -6.36 -5.68
N PRO A 91 -13.25 -5.75 -6.59
CA PRO A 91 -13.56 -4.33 -6.56
C PRO A 91 -14.12 -3.89 -5.20
N GLN A 92 -15.03 -4.68 -4.62
CA GLN A 92 -15.66 -4.35 -3.34
C GLN A 92 -14.68 -4.41 -2.17
N LEU A 93 -13.80 -5.42 -2.12
CA LEU A 93 -12.77 -5.51 -1.07
C LEU A 93 -11.79 -4.34 -1.19
N LEU A 94 -11.38 -3.98 -2.40
CA LEU A 94 -10.48 -2.85 -2.65
C LEU A 94 -11.11 -1.51 -2.27
N THR A 95 -12.37 -1.27 -2.66
CA THR A 95 -13.13 -0.08 -2.26
C THR A 95 -13.27 0.02 -0.75
N ALA A 96 -13.64 -1.07 -0.07
CA ALA A 96 -13.77 -1.09 1.39
C ALA A 96 -12.42 -0.86 2.09
N THR A 97 -11.34 -1.41 1.54
CA THR A 97 -9.97 -1.19 2.01
C THR A 97 -9.57 0.28 1.87
N LEU A 98 -9.80 0.89 0.70
CA LEU A 98 -9.49 2.29 0.46
C LEU A 98 -10.26 3.21 1.41
N ALA A 99 -11.56 3.00 1.57
CA ALA A 99 -12.39 3.77 2.49
C ALA A 99 -11.91 3.66 3.95
N ALA A 100 -11.46 2.48 4.39
CA ALA A 100 -10.87 2.31 5.73
C ALA A 100 -9.54 3.07 5.89
N LEU A 101 -8.70 3.08 4.85
CA LEU A 101 -7.44 3.83 4.82
C LEU A 101 -7.67 5.35 4.83
N GLU A 102 -8.64 5.83 4.05
CA GLU A 102 -9.05 7.24 4.02
C GLU A 102 -9.57 7.68 5.37
N HIS A 103 -10.52 6.92 5.96
CA HIS A 103 -11.03 7.20 7.29
C HIS A 103 -9.92 7.27 8.35
N LEU A 104 -8.96 6.36 8.32
CA LEU A 104 -7.83 6.40 9.24
C LEU A 104 -6.89 7.59 8.98
N SER A 105 -6.72 8.00 7.72
CA SER A 105 -5.95 9.19 7.38
C SER A 105 -6.61 10.44 7.94
N ASP A 106 -7.93 10.57 7.78
CA ASP A 106 -8.69 11.72 8.30
C ASP A 106 -8.59 11.79 9.83
N LEU A 107 -8.70 10.65 10.52
CA LEU A 107 -8.50 10.57 11.97
C LEU A 107 -7.10 11.00 12.38
N TRP A 108 -6.08 10.55 11.64
CA TRP A 108 -4.69 10.90 11.90
C TRP A 108 -4.43 12.38 11.66
N GLU A 109 -4.83 12.93 10.52
CA GLU A 109 -4.69 14.34 10.18
C GLU A 109 -5.40 15.24 11.19
N SER A 110 -6.61 14.86 11.61
CA SER A 110 -7.34 15.57 12.67
C SER A 110 -6.58 15.56 14.01
N SER A 111 -5.83 14.48 14.31
CA SER A 111 -5.01 14.40 15.51
C SER A 111 -3.74 15.26 15.47
N LEU A 112 -3.29 15.65 14.28
CA LEU A 112 -2.15 16.56 14.10
C LEU A 112 -2.54 18.03 14.29
N LEU A 113 -3.83 18.36 14.17
CA LEU A 113 -4.30 19.74 14.32
C LEU A 113 -4.26 20.17 15.79
N PRO A 114 -3.75 21.39 16.09
CA PRO A 114 -3.71 21.88 17.45
C PRO A 114 -5.11 22.08 18.03
N ALA A 115 -5.39 21.44 19.17
CA ALA A 115 -6.54 21.75 20.00
C ALA A 115 -6.38 23.16 20.60
N GLN A 116 -7.07 24.15 20.01
CA GLN A 116 -7.10 25.51 20.56
C GLN A 116 -7.76 25.51 21.95
N PRO A 117 -7.25 26.26 22.96
CA PRO A 117 -6.29 27.36 22.88
C PRO A 117 -4.89 27.08 23.50
N SER A 118 -4.52 25.82 23.75
CA SER A 118 -3.22 25.46 24.34
C SER A 118 -2.29 24.81 23.30
N PRO A 119 -0.95 24.98 23.38
CA PRO A 119 -0.05 24.25 22.51
C PRO A 119 -0.30 22.75 22.70
N PRO A 120 -0.68 21.98 21.66
CA PRO A 120 -0.92 20.56 21.81
C PRO A 120 0.38 19.90 22.25
N ALA A 121 0.28 18.94 23.18
CA ALA A 121 1.33 17.94 23.27
C ALA A 121 1.49 17.31 21.89
N ALA A 122 2.72 17.23 21.37
CA ALA A 122 2.96 16.61 20.07
C ALA A 122 2.34 15.21 20.06
N PRO A 123 1.63 14.81 18.99
CA PRO A 123 1.01 13.50 18.93
C PRO A 123 2.07 12.43 19.16
N ILE A 124 1.73 11.44 20.00
CA ILE A 124 2.66 10.39 20.46
C ILE A 124 3.13 9.51 19.28
N GLY A 125 2.43 9.60 18.14
CA GLY A 125 2.63 8.78 16.96
C GLY A 125 1.50 7.77 16.78
N ALA A 126 1.51 7.06 15.67
CA ALA A 126 0.60 5.95 15.39
C ALA A 126 1.22 5.00 14.36
N ALA A 127 0.71 3.78 14.27
CA ALA A 127 1.04 2.85 13.19
C ALA A 127 -0.19 2.02 12.78
N LEU A 128 -0.17 1.51 11.55
CA LEU A 128 -1.16 0.60 10.99
C LEU A 128 -0.55 -0.78 10.77
N VAL A 129 -1.27 -1.83 11.14
CA VAL A 129 -0.99 -3.21 10.77
C VAL A 129 -2.09 -3.69 9.84
N ILE A 130 -1.73 -4.27 8.70
CA ILE A 130 -2.67 -4.91 7.76
C ILE A 130 -2.51 -6.42 7.88
N THR A 131 -3.60 -7.15 8.07
CA THR A 131 -3.59 -8.61 8.17
C THR A 131 -4.77 -9.23 7.42
N GLY A 132 -4.64 -10.49 7.03
CA GLY A 132 -5.73 -11.27 6.47
C GLY A 132 -6.24 -12.28 7.50
N THR A 133 -7.55 -12.41 7.63
CA THR A 133 -8.17 -13.63 8.16
C THR A 133 -8.61 -14.50 7.00
N THR A 134 -8.87 -15.76 7.28
CA THR A 134 -9.33 -16.70 6.27
C THR A 134 -10.50 -17.53 6.79
N SER A 135 -11.44 -17.84 5.90
CA SER A 135 -12.60 -18.66 6.24
C SER A 135 -12.27 -20.15 6.05
N GLY A 136 -12.55 -20.98 7.06
CA GLY A 136 -12.34 -22.44 7.03
C GLY A 136 -11.07 -22.94 7.75
N ALA A 137 -11.05 -24.24 8.08
CA ALA A 137 -10.02 -24.85 8.94
C ALA A 137 -8.60 -24.92 8.35
N THR A 138 -8.45 -24.64 7.04
CA THR A 138 -7.19 -24.88 6.29
C THR A 138 -6.65 -23.65 5.58
N SER A 139 -7.39 -22.55 5.53
CA SER A 139 -6.97 -21.40 4.75
C SER A 139 -5.91 -20.59 5.51
N LYS A 140 -4.83 -20.21 4.81
CA LYS A 140 -3.60 -19.60 5.33
C LYS A 140 -3.13 -18.56 4.32
N PHE A 141 -3.91 -17.52 4.09
CA PHE A 141 -3.61 -16.49 3.09
C PHE A 141 -3.64 -15.11 3.75
N PHE A 142 -2.59 -14.33 3.49
CA PHE A 142 -2.71 -12.89 3.56
C PHE A 142 -3.60 -12.42 2.42
N SER A 143 -3.25 -12.77 1.18
CA SER A 143 -4.08 -12.61 -0.01
C SER A 143 -3.57 -13.51 -1.14
N ASN A 144 -4.49 -14.08 -1.92
CA ASN A 144 -4.20 -14.87 -3.11
C ASN A 144 -4.24 -14.05 -4.43
N GLY A 145 -4.05 -12.72 -4.33
CA GLY A 145 -4.06 -11.84 -5.50
C GLY A 145 -5.45 -11.51 -5.99
N LEU A 146 -5.57 -11.20 -7.27
CA LEU A 146 -6.83 -10.74 -7.87
C LEU A 146 -7.87 -11.86 -7.90
N ASP A 147 -9.14 -11.49 -7.73
CA ASP A 147 -10.21 -12.27 -8.34
C ASP A 147 -10.12 -12.07 -9.85
N PHE A 148 -9.59 -13.08 -10.56
CA PHE A 148 -9.16 -12.90 -11.95
C PHE A 148 -10.33 -12.58 -12.89
N GLU A 149 -11.46 -13.27 -12.71
CA GLU A 149 -12.66 -13.05 -13.51
C GLU A 149 -13.21 -11.64 -13.29
N SER A 150 -13.34 -11.19 -12.04
CA SER A 150 -13.76 -9.83 -11.74
C SER A 150 -12.78 -8.79 -12.31
N ALA A 151 -11.47 -9.05 -12.24
CA ALA A 151 -10.45 -8.12 -12.72
C ALA A 151 -10.51 -7.90 -14.23
N ILE A 152 -10.76 -8.94 -15.03
CA ILE A 152 -10.84 -8.81 -16.50
C ILE A 152 -12.19 -8.32 -17.00
N THR A 153 -13.27 -8.49 -16.22
CA THR A 153 -14.63 -8.07 -16.59
C THR A 153 -14.98 -6.66 -16.12
N THR A 154 -14.32 -6.17 -15.07
CA THR A 154 -14.56 -4.83 -14.53
C THR A 154 -13.77 -3.78 -15.31
N MET A 155 -14.49 -2.89 -15.99
CA MET A 155 -13.87 -1.78 -16.73
C MET A 155 -13.04 -0.91 -15.78
N GLY A 156 -11.79 -0.65 -16.15
CA GLY A 156 -10.88 0.17 -15.35
C GLY A 156 -10.49 -0.44 -14.00
N PHE A 157 -10.58 -1.78 -13.84
CA PHE A 157 -10.28 -2.47 -12.57
C PHE A 157 -8.98 -1.96 -11.90
N PHE A 158 -7.90 -1.89 -12.67
CA PHE A 158 -6.60 -1.49 -12.16
C PHE A 158 -6.59 -0.03 -11.72
N ASP A 159 -7.01 0.89 -12.58
CA ASP A 159 -6.92 2.33 -12.34
C ASP A 159 -7.93 2.84 -11.31
N LEU A 160 -9.11 2.22 -11.23
CA LEU A 160 -10.21 2.66 -10.38
C LEU A 160 -10.26 1.96 -9.03
N TYR A 161 -9.67 0.77 -8.89
CA TYR A 161 -9.79 -0.02 -7.65
C TYR A 161 -8.43 -0.43 -7.09
N LEU A 162 -7.55 -1.04 -7.90
CA LEU A 162 -6.30 -1.61 -7.38
C LEU A 162 -5.24 -0.55 -7.08
N PHE A 163 -4.90 0.28 -8.07
CA PHE A 163 -3.83 1.28 -7.95
C PHE A 163 -4.13 2.36 -6.90
N PRO A 164 -5.38 2.86 -6.73
CA PRO A 164 -5.70 3.79 -5.65
C PRO A 164 -5.34 3.25 -4.25
N VAL A 165 -5.57 1.96 -3.99
CA VAL A 165 -5.18 1.33 -2.72
C VAL A 165 -3.66 1.31 -2.57
N TYR A 166 -2.93 0.94 -3.61
CA TYR A 166 -1.45 0.89 -3.55
C TYR A 166 -0.85 2.28 -3.37
N GLU A 167 -1.31 3.27 -4.13
CA GLU A 167 -0.86 4.66 -3.99
C GLU A 167 -1.14 5.19 -2.59
N LYS A 168 -2.33 4.92 -2.04
CA LYS A 168 -2.67 5.34 -0.68
C LYS A 168 -1.75 4.72 0.35
N LEU A 169 -1.40 3.43 0.22
CA LEU A 169 -0.46 2.77 1.12
C LEU A 169 0.97 3.29 0.97
N MET A 170 1.43 3.49 -0.26
CA MET A 170 2.77 4.01 -0.55
C MET A 170 2.96 5.45 -0.07
N THR A 171 1.88 6.21 0.09
CA THR A 171 1.88 7.60 0.59
C THR A 171 1.25 7.75 1.99
N PHE A 172 0.97 6.64 2.67
CA PHE A 172 0.24 6.66 3.95
C PHE A 172 0.99 7.43 5.05
N PRO A 173 0.32 8.26 5.86
CA PRO A 173 0.99 9.23 6.73
C PRO A 173 1.68 8.62 7.97
N ILE A 174 1.41 7.34 8.27
CA ILE A 174 1.95 6.62 9.42
C ILE A 174 2.58 5.27 8.98
N PRO A 175 3.49 4.68 9.77
CA PRO A 175 4.06 3.36 9.50
C PRO A 175 3.00 2.30 9.21
N VAL A 176 3.18 1.54 8.13
CA VAL A 176 2.32 0.43 7.76
C VAL A 176 3.08 -0.89 7.78
N VAL A 177 2.61 -1.87 8.56
CA VAL A 177 3.20 -3.21 8.68
C VAL A 177 2.25 -4.26 8.14
N ALA A 178 2.69 -5.08 7.18
CA ALA A 178 1.96 -6.25 6.72
C ALA A 178 2.21 -7.46 7.67
N SER A 179 1.14 -8.06 8.18
CA SER A 179 1.16 -9.29 8.97
C SER A 179 0.73 -10.47 8.09
N ILE A 180 1.69 -11.29 7.68
CA ILE A 180 1.53 -12.35 6.69
C ILE A 180 1.52 -13.72 7.40
N GLY A 181 0.35 -14.15 7.83
CA GLY A 181 0.16 -15.46 8.49
C GLY A 181 0.23 -16.69 7.56
N GLY A 182 0.51 -16.48 6.26
CA GLY A 182 0.49 -17.55 5.27
C GLY A 182 0.92 -17.10 3.87
N HIS A 183 0.20 -17.52 2.83
CA HIS A 183 0.51 -17.23 1.44
C HIS A 183 0.24 -15.77 1.06
N CYS A 184 1.08 -15.23 0.19
CA CYS A 184 0.99 -13.87 -0.34
C CYS A 184 1.34 -13.90 -1.83
N PHE A 185 0.32 -13.94 -2.69
CA PHE A 185 0.49 -14.19 -4.13
C PHE A 185 0.10 -12.99 -4.98
N ALA A 186 0.77 -12.82 -6.12
CA ALA A 186 0.39 -11.90 -7.20
C ALA A 186 0.09 -10.48 -6.67
N ALA A 187 -1.07 -9.90 -6.98
CA ALA A 187 -1.49 -8.61 -6.45
C ALA A 187 -1.62 -8.53 -4.91
N GLY A 188 -1.70 -9.66 -4.21
CA GLY A 188 -1.59 -9.72 -2.76
C GLY A 188 -0.16 -9.42 -2.28
N TRP A 189 0.85 -9.82 -3.07
CA TRP A 189 2.23 -9.37 -2.88
C TRP A 189 2.36 -7.89 -3.23
N GLY A 190 1.73 -7.40 -4.31
CA GLY A 190 1.67 -5.96 -4.59
C GLY A 190 1.14 -5.13 -3.40
N LEU A 191 0.06 -5.60 -2.76
CA LEU A 191 -0.51 -4.98 -1.56
C LEU A 191 0.47 -4.95 -0.38
N MET A 192 1.15 -6.07 -0.15
CA MET A 192 2.19 -6.19 0.88
C MET A 192 3.37 -5.26 0.58
N ALA A 193 3.83 -5.23 -0.67
CA ALA A 193 4.99 -4.44 -1.08
C ALA A 193 4.72 -2.92 -1.03
N ALA A 194 3.44 -2.51 -1.04
CA ALA A 194 3.03 -1.13 -0.78
C ALA A 194 3.11 -0.74 0.71
N CYS A 195 3.25 -1.71 1.62
CA CYS A 195 3.49 -1.48 3.05
C CYS A 195 4.98 -1.22 3.35
N ASP A 196 5.25 -0.54 4.45
CA ASP A 196 6.61 -0.15 4.84
C ASP A 196 7.41 -1.35 5.35
N TYR A 197 6.78 -2.19 6.17
CA TYR A 197 7.39 -3.39 6.73
C TYR A 197 6.50 -4.62 6.54
N ALA A 198 7.10 -5.80 6.60
CA ALA A 198 6.38 -7.06 6.53
C ALA A 198 6.95 -8.12 7.48
N VAL A 199 6.06 -8.78 8.21
CA VAL A 199 6.36 -9.92 9.06
C VAL A 199 5.64 -11.13 8.50
N MET A 200 6.36 -12.21 8.22
CA MET A 200 5.79 -13.44 7.70
C MET A 200 6.00 -14.59 8.67
N GLY A 201 5.01 -15.46 8.80
CA GLY A 201 5.16 -16.71 9.54
C GLY A 201 4.55 -17.92 8.83
N GLY A 202 4.60 -19.05 9.53
CA GLY A 202 4.06 -20.31 9.05
C GLY A 202 4.77 -20.87 7.81
N LYS A 203 4.05 -21.71 7.06
CA LYS A 203 4.57 -22.45 5.88
C LYS A 203 4.11 -21.84 4.55
N GLY A 204 3.82 -20.54 4.55
CA GLY A 204 3.36 -19.81 3.37
C GLY A 204 4.44 -19.62 2.31
N PHE A 205 4.02 -19.22 1.11
CA PHE A 205 4.89 -18.84 0.01
C PHE A 205 4.52 -17.44 -0.47
N MET A 206 5.52 -16.75 -1.01
CA MET A 206 5.36 -15.56 -1.83
C MET A 206 5.67 -15.89 -3.28
N SER A 207 4.87 -15.41 -4.25
CA SER A 207 5.10 -15.67 -5.67
C SER A 207 4.34 -14.68 -6.54
N MET A 208 4.98 -14.22 -7.62
CA MET A 208 4.31 -13.56 -8.75
C MET A 208 4.09 -14.63 -9.83
N ASN A 209 3.03 -15.42 -9.67
CA ASN A 209 2.79 -16.63 -10.47
C ASN A 209 1.99 -16.39 -11.76
N GLU A 210 1.83 -15.13 -12.19
CA GLU A 210 1.09 -14.73 -13.39
C GLU A 210 1.56 -15.45 -14.65
N ILE A 211 2.87 -15.68 -14.76
CA ILE A 211 3.47 -16.35 -15.91
C ILE A 211 3.01 -17.82 -16.04
N ASP A 212 2.69 -18.49 -14.92
CA ASP A 212 2.28 -19.90 -14.91
C ASP A 212 0.89 -20.11 -15.52
N PHE A 213 0.06 -19.07 -15.54
CA PHE A 213 -1.28 -19.09 -16.12
C PHE A 213 -1.47 -18.12 -17.29
N GLY A 214 -0.36 -17.62 -17.85
CA GLY A 214 -0.35 -16.80 -19.06
C GLY A 214 -0.88 -15.37 -18.88
N ALA A 215 -0.88 -14.86 -17.65
CA ALA A 215 -1.23 -13.48 -17.38
C ALA A 215 0.00 -12.57 -17.39
N GLN A 216 -0.21 -11.32 -17.80
CA GLN A 216 0.78 -10.27 -17.68
C GLN A 216 0.70 -9.60 -16.31
N ILE A 217 1.84 -9.27 -15.71
CA ILE A 217 1.92 -8.37 -14.56
C ILE A 217 1.70 -6.93 -15.07
N PRO A 218 0.65 -6.21 -14.63
CA PRO A 218 0.39 -4.85 -15.08
C PRO A 218 1.53 -3.89 -14.67
N PRO A 219 1.89 -2.90 -15.51
CA PRO A 219 2.94 -1.92 -15.19
C PRO A 219 2.78 -1.25 -13.82
N GLY A 220 1.56 -0.83 -13.45
CA GLY A 220 1.31 -0.18 -12.15
C GLY A 220 1.51 -1.10 -10.94
N LEU A 221 1.53 -2.43 -11.12
CA LEU A 221 1.85 -3.38 -10.05
C LEU A 221 3.36 -3.42 -9.75
N PHE A 222 4.20 -3.01 -10.70
CA PHE A 222 5.64 -2.93 -10.50
C PHE A 222 6.04 -1.80 -9.55
N ALA A 223 5.20 -0.78 -9.36
CA ALA A 223 5.51 0.34 -8.46
C ALA A 223 5.83 -0.08 -7.02
N PRO A 224 4.92 -0.77 -6.31
CA PRO A 224 5.23 -1.28 -4.99
C PRO A 224 6.27 -2.41 -5.04
N LEU A 225 6.27 -3.26 -6.07
CA LEU A 225 7.22 -4.39 -6.16
C LEU A 225 8.68 -3.94 -6.29
N SER A 226 8.94 -2.88 -7.04
CA SER A 226 10.30 -2.34 -7.25
C SER A 226 10.96 -1.95 -5.92
N LYS A 227 10.18 -1.53 -4.91
CA LYS A 227 10.70 -1.26 -3.54
C LYS A 227 11.33 -2.48 -2.87
N ARG A 228 10.94 -3.70 -3.27
CA ARG A 228 11.37 -4.96 -2.65
C ARG A 228 12.37 -5.74 -3.51
N ILE A 229 12.38 -5.53 -4.83
CA ILE A 229 13.16 -6.37 -5.76
C ILE A 229 14.25 -5.63 -6.54
N ALA A 230 14.25 -4.29 -6.54
CA ALA A 230 15.29 -3.50 -7.18
C ALA A 230 16.57 -3.41 -6.32
N PRO A 231 17.77 -3.30 -6.93
CA PRO A 231 18.06 -3.25 -8.37
C PRO A 231 18.47 -4.61 -8.98
N SER A 232 18.26 -5.74 -8.30
CA SER A 232 18.83 -7.04 -8.70
C SER A 232 18.16 -7.66 -9.93
N PRO A 233 18.82 -7.73 -11.11
CA PRO A 233 18.20 -8.29 -12.31
C PRO A 233 17.90 -9.79 -12.17
N SER A 234 18.77 -10.53 -11.49
CA SER A 234 18.56 -11.95 -11.22
C SER A 234 17.35 -12.18 -10.33
N LEU A 235 17.14 -11.34 -9.32
CA LEU A 235 15.97 -11.42 -8.44
C LEU A 235 14.70 -11.08 -9.22
N ARG A 236 14.74 -10.05 -10.06
CA ARG A 236 13.62 -9.73 -10.97
C ARG A 236 13.26 -10.89 -11.87
N ASN A 237 14.22 -11.61 -12.45
CA ASN A 237 13.94 -12.78 -13.28
C ASN A 237 13.26 -13.91 -12.49
N ARG A 238 13.76 -14.22 -11.29
CA ARG A 238 13.17 -15.24 -10.40
C ARG A 238 11.71 -14.90 -10.05
N VAL A 239 11.45 -13.63 -9.75
CA VAL A 239 10.10 -13.16 -9.41
C VAL A 239 9.19 -13.12 -10.63
N VAL A 240 9.59 -12.43 -11.71
CA VAL A 240 8.71 -12.03 -12.82
C VAL A 240 8.67 -13.05 -13.96
N LEU A 241 9.83 -13.64 -14.29
CA LEU A 241 9.98 -14.50 -15.48
C LEU A 241 10.01 -15.99 -15.13
N GLN A 242 10.18 -16.35 -13.86
CA GLN A 242 10.19 -17.74 -13.41
C GLN A 242 8.99 -18.06 -12.51
N GLY A 243 8.27 -17.05 -12.01
CA GLY A 243 7.16 -17.25 -11.09
C GLY A 243 7.58 -18.01 -9.83
N GLU A 244 8.83 -17.86 -9.38
CA GLU A 244 9.40 -18.68 -8.32
C GLU A 244 8.62 -18.50 -7.01
N ARG A 245 8.36 -19.62 -6.32
CA ARG A 245 7.76 -19.62 -4.98
C ARG A 245 8.84 -19.46 -3.93
N PHE A 246 8.77 -18.39 -3.17
CA PHE A 246 9.70 -18.08 -2.09
C PHE A 246 9.11 -18.50 -0.73
N PRO A 247 9.65 -19.52 -0.06
CA PRO A 247 9.34 -19.78 1.34
C PRO A 247 9.80 -18.60 2.21
N GLY A 248 9.20 -18.41 3.39
CA GLY A 248 9.50 -17.25 4.25
C GLY A 248 10.98 -17.04 4.57
N ALA A 249 11.78 -18.10 4.72
CA ALA A 249 13.22 -17.98 4.93
C ALA A 249 13.96 -17.40 3.72
N GLU A 250 13.58 -17.79 2.50
CA GLU A 250 14.15 -17.22 1.28
C GLU A 250 13.61 -15.83 1.01
N ALA A 251 12.32 -15.57 1.30
CA ALA A 251 11.74 -14.24 1.20
C ALA A 251 12.49 -13.22 2.08
N LEU A 252 12.88 -13.61 3.30
CA LEU A 252 13.72 -12.79 4.18
C LEU A 252 15.12 -12.57 3.60
N LYS A 253 15.79 -13.63 3.12
CA LYS A 253 17.12 -13.52 2.51
C LYS A 253 17.14 -12.61 1.28
N CYS A 254 16.07 -12.64 0.50
CA CYS A 254 15.89 -11.79 -0.68
C CYS A 254 15.49 -10.34 -0.34
N GLY A 255 15.16 -10.03 0.92
CA GLY A 255 14.71 -8.70 1.35
C GLY A 255 13.25 -8.38 1.02
N PHE A 256 12.43 -9.38 0.70
CA PHE A 256 11.01 -9.17 0.40
C PHE A 256 10.18 -8.87 1.64
N ILE A 257 10.63 -9.37 2.78
CA ILE A 257 10.03 -9.19 4.10
C ILE A 257 11.12 -8.80 5.09
N ASP A 258 10.72 -8.24 6.23
CA ASP A 258 11.61 -7.69 7.24
C ASP A 258 11.86 -8.69 8.37
N GLU A 259 10.88 -9.53 8.69
CA GLU A 259 10.99 -10.57 9.71
C GLU A 259 10.29 -11.87 9.29
N HIS A 260 10.91 -13.02 9.60
CA HIS A 260 10.33 -14.35 9.37
C HIS A 260 10.25 -15.15 10.67
N LEU A 261 9.08 -15.70 10.96
CA LEU A 261 8.77 -16.51 12.14
C LEU A 261 8.33 -17.93 11.72
N PRO A 262 9.27 -18.90 11.55
CA PRO A 262 9.00 -20.17 10.87
C PRO A 262 7.90 -21.04 11.51
N GLN A 263 7.71 -20.94 12.83
CA GLN A 263 6.75 -21.75 13.60
C GLN A 263 5.59 -20.93 14.18
N ALA A 264 5.52 -19.63 13.87
CA ALA A 264 4.45 -18.76 14.33
C ALA A 264 3.17 -18.99 13.51
N GLY A 265 2.02 -19.03 14.19
CA GLY A 265 0.72 -18.95 13.56
C GLY A 265 0.32 -17.51 13.24
N PRO A 266 -0.83 -17.30 12.59
CA PRO A 266 -1.30 -15.96 12.23
C PRO A 266 -1.41 -14.98 13.40
N LYS A 267 -1.75 -15.47 14.60
CA LYS A 267 -1.86 -14.64 15.80
C LYS A 267 -0.49 -14.14 16.26
N GLU A 268 0.51 -15.02 16.35
CA GLU A 268 1.87 -14.67 16.78
C GLU A 268 2.54 -13.73 15.75
N VAL A 269 2.26 -13.92 14.46
CA VAL A 269 2.70 -12.99 13.41
C VAL A 269 2.05 -11.62 13.58
N LEU A 270 0.75 -11.56 13.87
CA LEU A 270 0.04 -10.31 14.13
C LEU A 270 0.59 -9.61 15.38
N ASP A 271 0.80 -10.34 16.48
CA ASP A 271 1.37 -9.81 17.71
C ASP A 271 2.76 -9.20 17.43
N ARG A 272 3.59 -9.87 16.63
CA ARG A 272 4.90 -9.35 16.23
C ARG A 272 4.83 -8.14 15.32
N ALA A 273 3.90 -8.12 14.36
CA ALA A 273 3.67 -6.97 13.49
C ALA A 273 3.20 -5.74 14.30
N VAL A 274 2.38 -5.95 15.33
CA VAL A 274 1.97 -4.89 16.28
C VAL A 274 3.16 -4.36 17.07
N GLU A 275 4.08 -5.23 17.53
CA GLU A 275 5.32 -4.80 18.18
C GLU A 275 6.21 -3.98 17.25
N LEU A 276 6.35 -4.40 16.00
CA LEU A 276 7.13 -3.67 14.98
C LEU A 276 6.48 -2.32 14.66
N GLY A 277 5.16 -2.27 14.53
CA GLY A 277 4.42 -1.01 14.39
C GLY A 277 4.65 -0.07 15.58
N ARG A 278 4.59 -0.60 16.80
CA ARG A 278 4.85 0.18 18.03
C ARG A 278 6.27 0.73 18.11
N LYS A 279 7.26 -0.03 17.63
CA LYS A 279 8.66 0.44 17.53
C LYS A 279 8.78 1.70 16.68
N TRP A 280 8.00 1.81 15.60
CA TRP A 280 8.08 2.93 14.65
C TRP A 280 7.03 4.01 14.84
N ALA A 281 5.96 3.74 15.61
CA ALA A 281 4.82 4.64 15.76
C ALA A 281 5.23 6.07 16.14
N SER A 282 6.17 6.26 17.07
CA SER A 282 6.62 7.60 17.49
C SER A 282 7.30 8.42 16.39
N LYS A 283 7.78 7.79 15.31
CA LYS A 283 8.37 8.49 14.16
C LYS A 283 7.33 9.24 13.34
N SER A 284 6.05 8.83 13.38
CA SER A 284 4.99 9.57 12.67
C SER A 284 4.50 10.79 13.42
N GLY A 285 4.74 10.92 14.74
CA GLY A 285 4.21 12.02 15.57
C GLY A 285 4.54 13.45 15.13
N ARG A 286 5.47 13.63 14.18
CA ARG A 286 5.80 14.93 13.57
C ARG A 286 5.24 15.13 12.16
N GLY A 287 4.44 14.20 11.64
CA GLY A 287 3.88 14.22 10.28
C GLY A 287 4.85 13.82 9.16
N VAL A 288 6.16 13.86 9.39
CA VAL A 288 7.21 13.67 8.36
C VAL A 288 7.28 12.25 7.78
N TRP A 289 6.71 11.23 8.44
CA TRP A 289 6.72 9.86 7.89
C TRP A 289 6.02 9.79 6.53
N GLY A 290 4.82 10.38 6.42
CA GLY A 290 4.08 10.48 5.16
C GLY A 290 4.81 11.29 4.10
N GLU A 291 5.40 12.42 4.47
CA GLU A 291 6.15 13.28 3.54
C GLU A 291 7.35 12.56 2.92
N ASN A 292 8.09 11.81 3.73
CA ASN A 292 9.20 10.98 3.25
C ASN A 292 8.71 9.88 2.30
N LYS A 293 7.57 9.26 2.60
CA LYS A 293 6.95 8.25 1.76
C LYS A 293 6.49 8.80 0.40
N VAL A 294 5.94 10.01 0.38
CA VAL A 294 5.62 10.73 -0.87
C VAL A 294 6.90 10.99 -1.66
N SER A 295 7.95 11.52 -1.02
CA SER A 295 9.22 11.82 -1.67
C SER A 295 9.89 10.56 -2.26
N ASP A 296 9.88 9.45 -1.53
CA ASP A 296 10.37 8.14 -1.98
C ASP A 296 9.57 7.63 -3.19
N SER A 297 8.25 7.72 -3.15
CA SER A 297 7.37 7.27 -4.24
C SER A 297 7.57 8.10 -5.53
N VAL A 298 7.83 9.40 -5.40
CA VAL A 298 8.20 10.27 -6.53
C VAL A 298 9.57 9.86 -7.10
N ALA A 299 10.55 9.54 -6.25
CA ALA A 299 11.88 9.11 -6.70
C ALA A 299 11.81 7.82 -7.53
N LEU A 300 11.00 6.84 -7.10
CA LEU A 300 10.75 5.59 -7.82
C LEU A 300 9.95 5.77 -9.13
N SER A 301 9.25 6.90 -9.27
CA SER A 301 8.59 7.24 -10.53
C SER A 301 9.57 7.83 -11.54
N ASN A 302 10.52 8.63 -11.06
CA ASN A 302 11.47 9.36 -11.90
C ASN A 302 12.67 8.52 -12.38
N ASP A 303 13.03 7.45 -11.68
CA ASP A 303 14.12 6.56 -12.07
C ASP A 303 13.75 5.60 -13.24
N GLY A 304 12.51 5.69 -13.74
CA GLY A 304 11.99 4.83 -14.81
C GLY A 304 11.63 3.41 -14.34
N SER A 305 11.74 3.11 -13.04
CA SER A 305 11.31 1.84 -12.43
C SER A 305 9.79 1.70 -12.38
N VAL A 306 9.07 2.82 -12.54
CA VAL A 306 7.61 2.89 -12.50
C VAL A 306 7.09 3.75 -13.65
N ALA A 307 6.51 3.09 -14.66
CA ALA A 307 5.62 3.77 -15.60
C ALA A 307 4.26 3.98 -14.91
N LEU A 308 4.15 5.00 -14.07
CA LEU A 308 2.85 5.59 -13.77
C LEU A 308 2.45 6.35 -15.02
N GLU A 309 1.70 5.69 -15.91
CA GLU A 309 1.04 6.37 -17.02
C GLU A 309 0.28 7.57 -16.44
N PRO A 310 0.46 8.79 -16.98
CA PRO A 310 -0.25 9.96 -16.48
C PRO A 310 -1.75 9.72 -16.64
N ARG A 311 -2.45 9.68 -15.51
CA ARG A 311 -3.91 9.58 -15.43
C ARG A 311 -4.56 10.52 -16.44
N LEU A 312 -5.48 9.97 -17.24
CA LEU A 312 -6.55 10.68 -17.97
C LEU A 312 -6.24 11.45 -19.27
N THR A 313 -5.01 11.59 -19.75
CA THR A 313 -4.78 12.35 -21.00
C THR A 313 -5.11 11.61 -22.30
N THR A 314 -5.07 10.28 -22.33
CA THR A 314 -5.18 9.55 -23.61
C THR A 314 -6.55 8.90 -23.83
N GLN A 315 -7.22 8.42 -22.76
CA GLN A 315 -8.51 7.73 -22.89
C GLN A 315 -9.74 8.64 -22.76
N VAL A 316 -9.63 9.81 -22.12
CA VAL A 316 -10.77 10.74 -21.95
C VAL A 316 -10.63 11.97 -22.86
N LEU A 317 -9.41 12.45 -23.11
CA LEU A 317 -9.18 13.61 -23.97
C LEU A 317 -9.44 13.32 -25.45
N VAL A 318 -9.12 12.10 -25.93
CA VAL A 318 -9.31 11.71 -27.33
C VAL A 318 -10.79 11.59 -27.69
N PRO A 319 -11.68 10.96 -26.87
CA PRO A 319 -13.12 11.00 -27.12
C PRO A 319 -13.72 12.41 -26.99
N LEU A 320 -13.28 13.23 -26.02
CA LEU A 320 -13.77 14.62 -25.87
C LEU A 320 -13.39 15.50 -27.07
N LEU A 321 -12.18 15.34 -27.62
CA LEU A 321 -11.77 16.01 -28.86
C LEU A 321 -12.53 15.50 -30.08
N LEU A 322 -12.85 14.20 -30.16
CA LEU A 322 -13.68 13.61 -31.22
C LEU A 322 -15.14 14.07 -31.16
N VAL A 323 -15.72 14.17 -29.96
CA VAL A 323 -17.09 14.67 -29.72
C VAL A 323 -17.17 16.17 -30.04
N ALA A 324 -16.17 16.97 -29.66
CA ALA A 324 -16.09 18.38 -30.03
C ALA A 324 -16.00 18.59 -31.56
N HIS A 325 -15.34 17.66 -32.27
CA HIS A 325 -15.19 17.73 -33.74
C HIS A 325 -16.43 17.24 -34.51
N HIS A 326 -17.30 16.42 -33.91
CA HIS A 326 -18.58 16.01 -34.51
C HIS A 326 -19.68 17.07 -34.39
N VAL A 327 -19.62 17.92 -33.36
CA VAL A 327 -20.59 19.02 -33.14
C VAL A 327 -20.31 20.23 -34.05
N HIS A 328 -19.14 20.33 -34.68
CA HIS A 328 -18.83 21.36 -35.68
C HIS A 328 -18.41 20.74 -37.02
N ARG A 329 -19.38 20.52 -37.91
CA ARG A 329 -19.13 20.22 -39.33
C ARG A 329 -18.38 21.39 -39.99
N PRO A 330 -17.16 21.22 -40.54
CA PRO A 330 -16.62 22.17 -41.49
C PRO A 330 -17.05 21.79 -42.92
N ALA A 331 -17.25 22.80 -43.75
CA ALA A 331 -17.59 22.68 -45.16
C ALA A 331 -16.51 21.92 -45.96
N ARG A 332 -16.94 21.32 -47.08
CA ARG A 332 -16.19 20.43 -47.98
C ARG A 332 -14.80 20.98 -48.35
N GLY A 333 -13.75 20.17 -48.18
CA GLY A 333 -12.44 20.37 -48.83
C GLY A 333 -11.18 19.95 -48.08
N THR A 334 -11.23 19.64 -46.78
CA THR A 334 -10.03 19.45 -45.92
C THR A 334 -9.75 18.02 -45.46
N THR A 335 -10.42 17.01 -46.02
CA THR A 335 -10.30 15.61 -45.58
C THR A 335 -8.98 14.93 -45.95
N HIS A 336 -8.24 15.42 -46.95
CA HIS A 336 -7.03 14.74 -47.44
C HIS A 336 -5.74 15.07 -46.67
N LYS A 337 -5.67 16.19 -45.94
CA LYS A 337 -4.45 16.58 -45.20
C LYS A 337 -4.37 16.02 -43.77
N VAL A 338 -5.49 15.66 -43.15
CA VAL A 338 -5.49 15.20 -41.75
C VAL A 338 -5.03 13.75 -41.62
N ARG A 339 -5.35 12.88 -42.59
CA ARG A 339 -4.91 11.47 -42.59
C ARG A 339 -3.39 11.29 -42.60
N SER A 340 -2.62 12.21 -43.21
CA SER A 340 -1.16 12.10 -43.25
C SER A 340 -0.49 12.44 -41.92
N TYR A 341 -1.08 13.32 -41.12
CA TYR A 341 -0.51 13.71 -39.82
C TYR A 341 -0.76 12.67 -38.74
N THR A 342 -1.91 11.99 -38.75
CA THR A 342 -2.21 10.93 -37.77
C THR A 342 -1.35 9.68 -38.01
N GLN A 343 -1.05 9.33 -39.27
CA GLN A 343 -0.12 8.24 -39.59
C GLN A 343 1.36 8.59 -39.30
N GLN A 344 1.76 9.86 -39.43
CA GLN A 344 3.12 10.29 -39.09
C GLN A 344 3.38 10.41 -37.58
N ALA A 345 2.35 10.72 -36.78
CA ALA A 345 2.49 10.76 -35.32
C ALA A 345 2.63 9.35 -34.71
N LEU A 346 1.92 8.35 -35.25
CA LEU A 346 1.99 6.97 -34.76
C LEU A 346 3.27 6.20 -35.18
N SER A 347 4.08 6.76 -36.09
CA SER A 347 5.28 6.09 -36.63
C SER A 347 6.61 6.67 -36.14
N ARG A 348 6.61 7.69 -35.26
CA ARG A 348 7.82 8.43 -34.87
C ARG A 348 8.25 8.31 -33.41
N ASP A 349 7.68 7.40 -32.63
CA ASP A 349 8.15 7.13 -31.25
C ASP A 349 9.40 6.22 -31.14
N TYR A 350 10.16 6.08 -32.23
CA TYR A 350 11.47 5.43 -32.23
C TYR A 350 12.49 6.30 -32.99
N SER A 351 13.06 7.29 -32.31
CA SER A 351 14.47 7.71 -32.46
C SER A 351 14.72 8.93 -31.59
N GLY A 352 15.62 8.80 -30.63
CA GLY A 352 16.14 9.94 -29.89
C GLY A 352 16.91 10.86 -30.83
N ASP A 353 16.34 12.01 -31.16
CA ASP A 353 17.09 13.13 -31.74
C ASP A 353 16.53 14.49 -31.29
N SER A 354 17.46 15.41 -31.08
CA SER A 354 17.39 16.61 -30.24
C SER A 354 16.74 17.82 -30.90
N ARG A 355 15.77 17.63 -31.82
CA ARG A 355 15.22 18.71 -32.68
C ARG A 355 13.69 18.90 -32.59
N SER A 356 13.08 18.63 -31.45
CA SER A 356 11.63 18.86 -31.24
C SER A 356 11.28 20.13 -30.46
N ARG A 357 12.23 21.02 -30.18
CA ARG A 357 11.97 22.34 -29.58
C ARG A 357 11.61 23.37 -30.65
N ALA A 358 10.40 23.29 -31.21
CA ALA A 358 9.66 24.43 -31.77
C ALA A 358 8.37 23.96 -32.45
N LEU A 359 7.26 23.86 -31.71
CA LEU A 359 5.93 24.11 -32.29
C LEU A 359 4.86 24.35 -31.21
N ALA A 360 4.99 25.47 -30.50
CA ALA A 360 3.90 25.99 -29.68
C ALA A 360 3.60 27.42 -30.13
N CYS A 361 2.75 27.58 -31.16
CA CYS A 361 1.94 28.79 -31.33
C CYS A 361 0.95 28.62 -32.50
N ARG A 362 -0.36 28.57 -32.18
CA ARG A 362 -1.49 29.20 -32.89
C ARG A 362 -2.79 28.47 -32.56
N CYS A 363 -3.35 28.75 -31.38
CA CYS A 363 -4.78 28.58 -31.13
C CYS A 363 -5.33 29.93 -30.65
N ASN A 364 -6.26 30.47 -31.42
CA ASN A 364 -6.98 31.72 -31.15
C ASN A 364 -8.08 31.43 -30.11
N LEU A 365 -7.72 31.40 -28.82
CA LEU A 365 -8.65 31.28 -27.69
C LEU A 365 -8.61 32.58 -26.87
N SER A 366 -9.77 33.07 -26.45
CA SER A 366 -9.91 34.31 -25.68
C SER A 366 -9.31 34.18 -24.27
N LEU A 367 -8.72 35.29 -23.81
CA LEU A 367 -7.72 35.38 -22.74
C LEU A 367 -8.11 35.11 -21.26
N PRO A 368 -9.37 34.94 -20.80
CA PRO A 368 -9.61 34.72 -19.36
C PRO A 368 -9.47 33.27 -18.88
N GLN A 369 -9.41 32.27 -19.77
CA GLN A 369 -9.42 30.84 -19.37
C GLN A 369 -8.07 30.12 -19.51
N CYS A 370 -7.07 30.71 -20.17
CA CYS A 370 -5.73 30.12 -20.29
C CYS A 370 -4.82 30.38 -19.08
N SER A 371 -5.11 31.39 -18.26
CA SER A 371 -4.26 31.81 -17.13
C SER A 371 -4.26 30.85 -15.95
N ILE A 372 -5.34 30.10 -15.72
CA ILE A 372 -5.44 29.15 -14.60
C ILE A 372 -4.69 27.84 -14.92
N LEU A 373 -4.74 27.38 -16.17
CA LEU A 373 -4.03 26.18 -16.63
C LEU A 373 -2.50 26.39 -16.71
N PHE A 374 -2.06 27.59 -17.12
CA PHE A 374 -0.62 27.86 -17.28
C PHE A 374 0.12 28.08 -15.95
N SER A 375 -0.53 28.69 -14.96
CA SER A 375 0.10 29.04 -13.68
C SER A 375 0.20 27.86 -12.70
N VAL A 376 -0.80 26.96 -12.69
CA VAL A 376 -0.89 25.88 -11.69
C VAL A 376 -0.14 24.61 -12.15
N TYR A 377 -0.09 24.33 -13.46
CA TYR A 377 0.40 23.03 -13.95
C TYR A 377 1.71 23.08 -14.75
N LEU A 378 2.09 24.20 -15.35
CA LEU A 378 3.30 24.27 -16.22
C LEU A 378 4.50 25.00 -15.61
N MET A 379 4.29 25.89 -14.65
CA MET A 379 5.37 26.72 -14.06
C MET A 379 6.43 25.94 -13.25
N PRO A 380 6.10 24.85 -12.53
CA PRO A 380 7.12 24.03 -11.85
C PRO A 380 8.06 23.29 -12.81
N TYR A 381 7.66 23.10 -14.08
CA TYR A 381 8.39 22.31 -15.07
C TYR A 381 9.30 23.15 -15.99
N LEU A 382 9.24 24.48 -15.91
CA LEU A 382 10.06 25.38 -16.74
C LEU A 382 11.30 25.95 -16.01
N THR A 383 11.44 25.75 -14.69
CA THR A 383 12.54 26.33 -13.91
C THR A 383 13.75 25.41 -13.64
N LEU A 384 13.75 24.17 -14.14
CA LEU A 384 14.82 23.19 -13.87
C LEU A 384 15.67 22.77 -15.09
N SER A 385 15.83 23.63 -16.08
CA SER A 385 16.74 23.32 -17.21
C SER A 385 17.42 24.55 -17.79
N VAL A 386 18.32 25.14 -16.99
CA VAL A 386 19.43 25.93 -17.52
C VAL A 386 20.73 25.39 -16.89
N PRO A 387 21.52 24.56 -17.59
CA PRO A 387 22.90 24.34 -17.21
C PRO A 387 23.71 25.55 -17.70
N GLU A 388 24.19 26.36 -16.76
CA GLU A 388 25.25 27.34 -17.03
C GLU A 388 26.47 26.59 -17.60
N ARG A 389 26.87 26.94 -18.83
CA ARG A 389 28.19 26.59 -19.36
C ARG A 389 28.88 27.87 -19.87
N ARG A 390 29.85 28.29 -19.05
CA ARG A 390 30.97 29.22 -19.26
C ARG A 390 30.64 30.69 -19.49
#